data_AF-A0A9W4WD01-F1
#
_entry.id   AF-A0A9W4WD01-F1
#
_cell.length_a   1.000
_cell.length_b   1.000
_cell.length_c   1.000
_cell.angle_alpha   90.00
_cell.angle_beta   90.00
_cell.angle_gamma   90.00
#
_symmetry.space_group_name_H-M   'P 1'
#
loop_
_entity.id
_entity.type
_entity.pdbx_description
1 polymer ?
#
loop_
_entity_poly.entity_id
_entity_poly.type
_entity_poly.pdbx_seq_one_letter_code
_entity_poly.pdbx_strand_id
1 'polypeptide(L)'
;MSDAEEILGYEFKDPRWLWEALQAAGSPVTRVGTRSLREGNKQLAGLGDRIISVVIFMTSVDDNISIGNTNAQIQMCPNNERLARLCETVGLTRCIVRNPSQQGMVSQRTKADTLEAVVGAVFKDGGLDAAEEVIERLGIIDLLVTLQTLPTSHVKSVIKMTLNSVLYPVCPRNPSVGCIRRRGRRSTYGAGGNSPWYSTD
;
A
#
# COMPACT_ATOMS: atom_id res chain seq x y z
N MET A 1 21.65 -1.04 13.57
CA MET A 1 20.79 0.15 13.73
C MET A 1 21.33 1.27 12.86
N SER A 2 22.64 1.51 12.92
CA SER A 2 23.40 2.36 11.97
C SER A 2 22.96 2.25 10.51
N ASP A 3 22.81 1.03 9.97
CA ASP A 3 22.47 0.86 8.55
C ASP A 3 21.10 1.45 8.19
N ALA A 4 20.11 1.30 9.07
CA ALA A 4 18.78 1.84 8.83
C ALA A 4 18.80 3.36 9.00
N GLU A 5 19.48 3.89 10.02
CA GLU A 5 19.65 5.34 10.21
C GLU A 5 20.38 6.00 9.04
N GLU A 6 21.39 5.33 8.47
CA GLU A 6 22.13 5.79 7.28
C GLU A 6 21.25 5.83 6.02
N ILE A 7 20.45 4.77 5.79
CA ILE A 7 19.46 4.73 4.70
C ILE A 7 18.50 5.92 4.84
N LEU A 8 17.99 6.13 6.06
CA LEU A 8 17.02 7.17 6.38
C LEU A 8 17.62 8.57 6.44
N GLY A 9 18.94 8.69 6.59
CA GLY A 9 19.59 9.98 6.86
C GLY A 9 19.10 10.64 8.15
N TYR A 10 18.62 9.85 9.11
CA TYR A 10 18.02 10.33 10.36
C TYR A 10 18.61 9.58 11.55
N GLU A 11 19.16 10.32 12.50
CA GLU A 11 19.70 9.78 13.76
C GLU A 11 18.63 9.87 14.86
N PHE A 12 18.25 8.71 15.41
CA PHE A 12 17.20 8.67 16.42
C PHE A 12 17.70 9.11 17.79
N LYS A 13 16.99 10.05 18.41
CA LYS A 13 17.22 10.43 19.82
C LYS A 13 16.87 9.27 20.74
N ASP A 14 15.77 8.58 20.45
CA ASP A 14 15.37 7.34 21.09
C ASP A 14 15.39 6.17 20.10
N PRO A 15 16.45 5.33 20.10
CA PRO A 15 16.61 4.24 19.14
C PRO A 15 15.54 3.14 19.31
N ARG A 16 14.75 3.18 20.39
CA ARG A 16 13.62 2.26 20.59
C ARG A 16 12.54 2.43 19.53
N TRP A 17 12.37 3.63 18.98
CA TRP A 17 11.41 3.87 17.90
C TRP A 17 11.79 3.13 16.62
N LEU A 18 13.05 3.25 16.21
CA LEU A 18 13.59 2.50 15.08
C LEU A 18 13.55 0.99 15.36
N TRP A 19 13.93 0.58 16.57
CA TRP A 19 13.90 -0.84 16.93
C TRP A 19 12.51 -1.44 16.82
N GLU A 20 11.47 -0.73 17.27
CA GLU A 20 10.06 -1.14 17.12
C GLU A 20 9.62 -1.17 15.66
N ALA A 21 9.97 -0.15 14.87
CA ALA A 21 9.60 -0.06 13.46
C ALA A 21 10.13 -1.22 12.61
N LEU A 22 11.29 -1.77 12.95
CA LEU A 22 11.90 -2.90 12.25
C LEU A 22 11.31 -4.27 12.65
N GLN A 23 10.44 -4.34 13.66
CA GLN A 23 9.82 -5.60 14.09
C GLN A 23 8.59 -5.92 13.24
N ALA A 24 8.71 -6.83 12.29
CA ALA A 24 7.54 -7.32 11.56
C ALA A 24 6.56 -8.06 12.49
N ALA A 25 5.30 -8.14 12.07
CA ALA A 25 4.30 -8.95 12.76
C ALA A 25 4.78 -10.41 12.92
N GLY A 26 4.75 -10.93 14.14
CA GLY A 26 5.24 -12.27 14.47
C GLY A 26 6.76 -12.38 14.64
N SER A 27 7.49 -11.26 14.69
CA SER A 27 8.89 -11.26 15.14
C SER A 27 9.01 -11.80 16.58
N PRO A 28 10.19 -12.28 17.01
CA PRO A 28 10.41 -12.78 18.38
C PRO A 28 10.26 -11.70 19.45
N VAL A 29 10.37 -10.43 19.06
CA VAL A 29 10.32 -9.29 19.97
C VAL A 29 8.87 -8.93 20.26
N THR A 30 8.42 -9.22 21.47
CA THR A 30 7.03 -8.98 21.89
C THR A 30 6.84 -7.69 22.68
N ARG A 31 7.93 -7.02 23.08
CA ARG A 31 7.90 -5.79 23.87
C ARG A 31 9.15 -4.93 23.62
N VAL A 32 8.96 -3.62 23.54
CA VAL A 32 10.05 -2.62 23.52
C VAL A 32 9.72 -1.55 24.55
N GLY A 33 10.53 -1.44 25.61
CA GLY A 33 10.21 -0.60 26.77
C GLY A 33 8.86 -0.99 27.38
N THR A 34 7.94 -0.02 27.46
CA THR A 34 6.57 -0.22 27.96
C THR A 34 5.57 -0.64 26.86
N ARG A 35 5.98 -0.63 25.58
CA ARG A 35 5.11 -0.89 24.43
C ARG A 35 5.05 -2.38 24.11
N SER A 36 3.83 -2.89 23.91
CA SER A 36 3.57 -4.28 23.51
C SER A 36 3.54 -4.40 21.98
N LEU A 37 4.32 -5.32 21.43
CA LEU A 37 4.47 -5.54 19.99
C LEU A 37 3.74 -6.81 19.53
N ARG A 38 2.53 -7.05 20.04
CA ARG A 38 1.70 -8.21 19.64
C ARG A 38 1.47 -8.28 18.13
N GLU A 39 1.40 -7.13 17.47
CA GLU A 39 1.26 -7.02 16.03
C GLU A 39 2.53 -6.54 15.32
N GLY A 40 3.68 -6.53 16.02
CA GLY A 40 4.91 -5.91 15.53
C GLY A 40 4.73 -4.41 15.29
N ASN A 41 5.28 -3.95 14.18
CA ASN A 41 5.35 -2.55 13.77
C ASN A 41 4.04 -1.96 13.23
N LYS A 42 2.94 -2.72 13.17
CA LYS A 42 1.68 -2.26 12.56
C LYS A 42 1.11 -0.97 13.15
N GLN A 43 1.27 -0.72 14.44
CA GLN A 43 0.80 0.54 15.04
C GLN A 43 1.59 1.74 14.52
N LEU A 44 2.91 1.59 14.39
CA LEU A 44 3.76 2.62 13.80
C LEU A 44 3.49 2.75 12.30
N ALA A 45 3.23 1.64 11.59
CA ALA A 45 2.85 1.67 10.17
C ALA A 45 1.58 2.51 9.95
N GLY A 46 0.53 2.23 10.72
CA GLY A 46 -0.71 3.02 10.65
C GLY A 46 -0.53 4.49 11.03
N LEU A 47 0.42 4.82 11.90
CA LEU A 47 0.77 6.22 12.18
C LEU A 47 1.49 6.85 10.97
N GLY A 48 2.50 6.16 10.43
CA GLY A 48 3.27 6.64 9.29
C GLY A 48 2.44 6.85 8.04
N ASP A 49 1.51 5.95 7.70
CA ASP A 49 0.56 6.10 6.59
C ASP A 49 -0.24 7.42 6.68
N ARG A 50 -0.69 7.77 7.89
CA ARG A 50 -1.39 9.04 8.15
C ARG A 50 -0.45 10.24 8.02
N ILE A 51 0.79 10.13 8.49
CA ILE A 51 1.79 11.20 8.36
C ILE A 51 2.15 11.43 6.88
N ILE A 52 2.35 10.38 6.09
CA ILE A 52 2.56 10.48 4.64
C ILE A 52 1.39 11.20 3.98
N SER A 53 0.16 10.85 4.35
CA SER A 53 -1.05 11.50 3.85
C SER A 53 -1.10 12.99 4.20
N VAL A 54 -0.69 13.37 5.42
CA VAL A 54 -0.61 14.77 5.86
C VAL A 54 0.41 15.54 5.03
N VAL A 55 1.61 15.00 4.82
CA VAL A 55 2.65 15.65 4.01
C VAL A 55 2.18 15.85 2.57
N ILE A 56 1.56 14.83 1.94
CA ILE A 56 0.96 14.96 0.59
C ILE A 56 -0.10 16.08 0.57
N PHE A 57 -0.90 16.20 1.62
CA PHE A 57 -1.93 17.22 1.71
C PHE A 57 -1.33 18.63 1.88
N MET A 58 -0.27 18.77 2.67
CA MET A 58 0.46 20.03 2.84
C MET A 58 1.04 20.52 1.52
N THR A 59 1.78 19.66 0.81
CA THR A 59 2.32 19.97 -0.53
C THR A 59 1.20 20.34 -1.51
N SER A 60 0.08 19.61 -1.46
CA SER A 60 -1.08 19.91 -2.32
C SER A 60 -1.70 21.28 -2.05
N VAL A 61 -1.75 21.70 -0.79
CA VAL A 61 -2.27 23.02 -0.40
C VAL A 61 -1.35 24.11 -0.94
N ASP A 62 -0.05 23.95 -0.77
CA ASP A 62 0.96 24.91 -1.25
C ASP A 62 0.92 25.04 -2.79
N ASP A 63 0.77 23.91 -3.48
CA ASP A 63 0.66 23.83 -4.94
C ASP A 63 -0.75 24.17 -5.50
N ASN A 64 -1.71 24.52 -4.64
CA ASN A 64 -3.10 24.78 -5.00
C ASN A 64 -3.76 23.64 -5.80
N ILE A 65 -3.43 22.39 -5.46
CA ILE A 65 -4.02 21.18 -6.05
C ILE A 65 -5.45 20.99 -5.52
N SER A 66 -6.37 20.55 -6.39
CA SER A 66 -7.75 20.29 -5.97
C SER A 66 -7.85 19.11 -5.00
N ILE A 67 -8.80 19.16 -4.06
CA ILE A 67 -9.02 18.07 -3.09
C ILE A 67 -9.25 16.70 -3.74
N GLY A 68 -9.88 16.67 -4.93
CA GLY A 68 -10.07 15.43 -5.69
C GLY A 68 -8.74 14.85 -6.19
N ASN A 69 -7.85 15.70 -6.68
CA ASN A 69 -6.51 15.29 -7.12
C ASN A 69 -5.63 14.91 -5.94
N THR A 70 -5.68 15.65 -4.83
CA THR A 70 -4.97 15.31 -3.59
C THR A 70 -5.40 13.93 -3.06
N ASN A 71 -6.70 13.66 -3.00
CA ASN A 71 -7.21 12.35 -2.59
C ASN A 71 -6.76 11.23 -3.54
N ALA A 72 -6.68 11.51 -4.85
CA ALA A 72 -6.14 10.55 -5.81
C ALA A 72 -4.63 10.31 -5.58
N GLN A 73 -3.85 11.34 -5.28
CA GLN A 73 -2.43 11.19 -4.91
C GLN A 73 -2.27 10.36 -3.63
N ILE A 74 -3.08 10.62 -2.60
CA ILE A 74 -3.08 9.84 -1.34
C ILE A 74 -3.45 8.37 -1.59
N GLN A 75 -4.30 8.07 -2.58
CA GLN A 75 -4.62 6.67 -2.91
C GLN A 75 -3.53 5.99 -3.75
N MET A 76 -2.78 6.75 -4.55
CA MET A 76 -1.77 6.22 -5.47
C MET A 76 -0.36 6.14 -4.86
N CYS A 77 0.04 7.10 -4.02
CA CYS A 77 1.37 7.18 -3.41
C CYS A 77 1.68 6.00 -2.47
N PRO A 78 0.88 5.72 -1.42
CA PRO A 78 1.08 4.61 -0.50
C PRO A 78 0.46 3.32 -1.04
N ASN A 79 0.73 2.98 -2.30
CA ASN A 79 0.36 1.65 -2.77
C ASN A 79 1.38 0.62 -2.25
N ASN A 80 0.89 -0.47 -1.65
CA ASN A 80 1.74 -1.49 -1.00
C ASN A 80 2.84 -2.02 -1.92
N GLU A 81 2.57 -2.17 -3.22
CA GLU A 81 3.57 -2.67 -4.16
C GLU A 81 4.72 -1.67 -4.38
N ARG A 82 4.42 -0.38 -4.50
CA ARG A 82 5.40 0.69 -4.66
C ARG A 82 6.22 0.84 -3.39
N LEU A 83 5.58 0.90 -2.23
CA LEU A 83 6.30 0.99 -0.96
C LEU A 83 7.19 -0.24 -0.73
N ALA A 84 6.71 -1.44 -1.11
CA ALA A 84 7.51 -2.65 -1.03
C ALA A 84 8.73 -2.63 -1.97
N ARG A 85 8.56 -2.18 -3.22
CA ARG A 85 9.69 -2.00 -4.16
C ARG A 85 10.67 -0.95 -3.66
N LEU A 86 10.16 0.14 -3.09
CA LEU A 86 10.98 1.21 -2.55
C LEU A 86 11.82 0.73 -1.37
N CYS A 87 11.20 0.02 -0.42
CA CYS A 87 11.85 -0.62 0.71
C CYS A 87 12.98 -1.58 0.27
N GLU A 88 12.80 -2.30 -0.83
CA GLU A 88 13.86 -3.11 -1.43
C GLU A 88 14.98 -2.24 -2.04
N THR A 89 14.60 -1.21 -2.80
CA THR A 89 15.52 -0.35 -3.56
C THR A 89 16.44 0.44 -2.65
N VAL A 90 15.92 0.99 -1.55
CA VAL A 90 16.72 1.68 -0.53
C VAL A 90 17.46 0.68 0.38
N GLY A 91 17.21 -0.61 0.21
CA GLY A 91 17.87 -1.70 0.94
C GLY A 91 17.36 -1.90 2.37
N LEU A 92 16.26 -1.26 2.77
CA LEU A 92 15.71 -1.37 4.13
C LEU A 92 15.20 -2.79 4.44
N THR A 93 14.87 -3.59 3.43
CA THR A 93 14.44 -5.00 3.59
C THR A 93 15.41 -5.81 4.46
N ARG A 94 16.73 -5.56 4.38
CA ARG A 94 17.74 -6.32 5.15
C ARG A 94 17.70 -6.03 6.65
N CYS A 95 17.11 -4.91 7.05
CA CYS A 95 17.00 -4.48 8.43
C CYS A 95 15.75 -5.04 9.13
N ILE A 96 14.83 -5.65 8.38
CA ILE A 96 13.55 -6.14 8.89
C ILE A 96 13.76 -7.40 9.74
N VAL A 97 13.32 -7.35 10.99
CA VAL A 97 13.26 -8.51 11.88
C VAL A 97 11.94 -9.24 11.64
N ARG A 98 12.02 -10.36 10.94
CA ARG A 98 10.88 -11.19 10.53
C ARG A 98 10.52 -12.27 11.56
N ASN A 99 9.36 -12.90 11.34
CA ASN A 99 8.99 -14.11 12.05
C ASN A 99 9.97 -15.26 11.67
N PRO A 100 10.63 -15.93 12.64
CA PRO A 100 11.56 -17.03 12.34
C PRO A 100 10.92 -18.21 11.59
N SER A 101 9.62 -18.42 11.77
CA SER A 101 8.85 -19.46 11.08
C SER A 101 8.54 -19.09 9.62
N GLN A 102 8.71 -17.83 9.22
CA GLN A 102 8.61 -17.44 7.81
C GLN A 102 9.89 -17.81 7.07
N GLN A 103 9.79 -18.84 6.24
CA GLN A 103 10.84 -19.20 5.30
C GLN A 103 10.72 -18.37 4.02
N GLY A 104 11.86 -18.04 3.40
CA GLY A 104 11.91 -17.36 2.11
C GLY A 104 11.98 -15.83 2.21
N MET A 105 11.39 -15.14 1.22
CA MET A 105 11.49 -13.69 1.06
C MET A 105 10.50 -12.94 1.96
N VAL A 106 10.87 -11.73 2.40
CA VAL A 106 9.95 -10.84 3.12
C VAL A 106 8.77 -10.48 2.21
N SER A 107 7.55 -10.58 2.73
CA SER A 107 6.34 -10.31 1.95
C SER A 107 6.26 -8.83 1.52
N GLN A 108 5.60 -8.54 0.40
CA GLN A 108 5.41 -7.16 -0.07
C GLN A 108 4.72 -6.30 1.00
N ARG A 109 3.68 -6.85 1.64
CA ARG A 109 2.98 -6.17 2.73
C ARG A 109 3.91 -5.82 3.88
N THR A 110 4.73 -6.76 4.34
CA THR A 110 5.69 -6.51 5.43
C THR A 110 6.70 -5.42 5.06
N LYS A 111 7.16 -5.38 3.79
CA LYS A 111 8.07 -4.33 3.32
C LYS A 111 7.40 -2.95 3.32
N ALA A 112 6.16 -2.88 2.83
CA ALA A 112 5.36 -1.65 2.83
C ALA A 112 5.09 -1.16 4.26
N ASP A 113 4.53 -2.03 5.12
CA ASP A 113 4.25 -1.74 6.53
C ASP A 113 5.52 -1.27 7.26
N THR A 114 6.70 -1.82 6.93
CA THR A 114 7.96 -1.39 7.56
C THR A 114 8.39 0.01 7.13
N LEU A 115 8.23 0.35 5.85
CA LEU A 115 8.55 1.70 5.36
C LEU A 115 7.65 2.74 6.02
N GLU A 116 6.35 2.46 6.11
CA GLU A 116 5.40 3.29 6.85
C GLU A 116 5.76 3.36 8.34
N ALA A 117 6.12 2.22 8.96
CA ALA A 117 6.45 2.19 10.37
C ALA A 117 7.68 3.03 10.71
N VAL A 118 8.65 3.07 9.82
CA VAL A 118 9.84 3.91 9.99
C VAL A 118 9.48 5.39 9.91
N VAL A 119 8.61 5.80 8.98
CA VAL A 119 8.09 7.18 8.97
C VAL A 119 7.35 7.50 10.27
N GLY A 120 6.52 6.56 10.76
CA GLY A 120 5.83 6.70 12.04
C GLY A 120 6.81 6.82 13.22
N ALA A 121 7.92 6.07 13.21
CA ALA A 121 8.97 6.14 14.22
C ALA A 121 9.70 7.49 14.20
N VAL A 122 10.08 7.98 13.02
CA VAL A 122 10.72 9.29 12.86
C VAL A 122 9.80 10.39 13.37
N PHE A 123 8.51 10.35 13.02
CA PHE A 123 7.53 11.29 13.54
C PHE A 123 7.44 11.26 15.07
N LYS A 124 7.52 10.08 15.70
CA LYS A 124 7.49 9.93 17.16
C LYS A 124 8.74 10.49 17.85
N ASP A 125 9.87 10.53 17.16
CA ASP A 125 11.16 10.94 17.69
C ASP A 125 11.49 12.42 17.41
N GLY A 126 11.24 12.85 16.17
CA GLY A 126 11.65 14.14 15.62
C GLY A 126 10.51 15.08 15.25
N GLY A 127 9.26 14.61 15.23
CA GLY A 127 8.09 15.41 14.83
C GLY A 127 7.85 15.40 13.32
N LEU A 128 7.00 16.32 12.85
CA LEU A 128 6.54 16.35 11.46
C LEU A 128 7.66 16.72 10.49
N ASP A 129 8.45 17.75 10.79
CA ASP A 129 9.55 18.24 9.95
C ASP A 129 10.56 17.12 9.66
N ALA A 130 10.96 16.35 10.69
CA ALA A 130 11.84 15.20 10.51
C ALA A 130 11.22 14.10 9.64
N ALA A 131 9.91 13.87 9.78
CA ALA A 131 9.21 12.87 8.97
C ALA A 131 9.12 13.30 7.50
N GLU A 132 8.91 14.60 7.23
CA GLU A 132 8.90 15.18 5.89
C GLU A 132 10.26 15.00 5.20
N GLU A 133 11.36 15.37 5.86
CA GLU A 133 12.73 15.17 5.33
C GLU A 133 13.01 13.71 4.97
N VAL A 134 12.58 12.76 5.81
CA VAL A 134 12.75 11.32 5.55
C VAL A 134 11.84 10.84 4.41
N ILE A 135 10.61 11.33 4.33
CA ILE A 135 9.67 11.02 3.25
C ILE A 135 10.22 11.46 1.89
N GLU A 136 10.80 12.67 1.83
CA GLU A 136 11.46 13.21 0.65
C GLU A 136 12.70 12.41 0.29
N ARG A 137 13.61 12.17 1.25
CA ARG A 137 14.85 11.41 1.03
C ARG A 137 14.58 10.00 0.51
N LEU A 138 13.56 9.34 1.06
CA LEU A 138 13.17 8.00 0.62
C LEU A 138 12.46 8.01 -0.75
N GLY A 139 12.08 9.17 -1.29
CA GLY A 139 11.35 9.26 -2.54
C GLY A 139 9.90 8.76 -2.45
N ILE A 140 9.29 8.82 -1.26
CA ILE A 140 7.92 8.33 -1.03
C ILE A 140 6.91 9.20 -1.78
N ILE A 141 7.14 10.51 -1.91
CA ILE A 141 6.25 11.42 -2.65
C ILE A 141 6.80 11.70 -4.07
N ASP A 142 8.07 11.38 -4.32
CA ASP A 142 8.89 11.94 -5.40
C ASP A 142 8.68 11.31 -6.80
N LEU A 143 7.57 10.59 -7.01
CA LEU A 143 7.20 10.05 -8.33
C LEU A 143 6.06 10.82 -9.03
N LEU A 144 5.41 11.75 -8.34
CA LEU A 144 4.31 12.54 -8.90
C LEU A 144 4.70 13.99 -9.26
N VAL A 145 5.71 14.55 -8.59
CA VAL A 145 6.16 15.93 -8.79
C VAL A 145 6.91 16.13 -10.12
N THR A 146 7.65 15.11 -10.59
CA THR A 146 8.40 15.17 -11.85
C THR A 146 7.53 15.21 -13.10
N LEU A 147 6.25 14.78 -13.03
CA LEU A 147 5.32 14.86 -14.16
C LEU A 147 4.50 16.16 -14.17
N GLN A 148 4.47 16.92 -13.08
CA GLN A 148 3.78 18.21 -12.99
C GLN A 148 4.68 19.41 -13.31
N THR A 149 6.00 19.25 -13.18
CA THR A 149 7.00 20.31 -13.48
C THR A 149 7.47 20.35 -14.93
N LEU A 150 7.00 19.45 -15.81
CA LEU A 150 7.30 19.56 -17.24
C LEU A 150 6.59 20.79 -17.85
N PRO A 151 7.32 21.73 -18.47
CA PRO A 151 6.73 22.94 -19.02
C PRO A 151 5.68 22.59 -20.08
N THR A 152 4.45 22.99 -19.81
CA THR A 152 3.30 22.77 -20.71
C THR A 152 3.38 23.73 -21.89
N SER A 153 4.05 23.31 -22.96
CA SER A 153 3.75 23.87 -24.29
C SER A 153 3.24 22.84 -25.30
N HIS A 154 3.48 21.53 -25.17
CA HIS A 154 3.15 20.60 -26.28
C HIS A 154 2.67 19.17 -25.91
N VAL A 155 2.04 18.92 -24.76
CA VAL A 155 1.66 17.53 -24.39
C VAL A 155 0.25 17.33 -23.83
N LYS A 156 -0.73 18.15 -24.23
CA LYS A 156 -2.15 17.82 -23.99
C LYS A 156 -2.59 16.51 -24.69
N SER A 157 -1.87 16.07 -25.73
CA SER A 157 -2.16 14.84 -26.46
C SER A 157 -1.40 13.61 -25.96
N VAL A 158 -0.16 13.77 -25.46
CA VAL A 158 0.71 12.63 -25.10
C VAL A 158 0.35 12.07 -23.72
N ILE A 159 0.06 12.93 -22.73
CA ILE A 159 -0.25 12.49 -21.36
C ILE A 159 -1.57 11.70 -21.30
N LYS A 160 -2.56 12.07 -22.12
CA LYS A 160 -3.83 11.32 -22.23
C LYS A 160 -3.64 9.95 -22.89
N MET A 161 -2.60 9.77 -23.69
CA MET A 161 -2.28 8.53 -24.40
C MET A 161 -1.43 7.58 -23.54
N THR A 162 -0.52 8.12 -22.73
CA THR A 162 0.36 7.34 -21.83
C THR A 162 -0.33 6.94 -20.52
N LEU A 163 -1.17 7.80 -19.91
CA LEU A 163 -1.94 7.42 -18.71
C LEU A 163 -2.99 6.35 -19.00
N ASN A 164 -3.61 6.36 -20.19
CA ASN A 164 -4.58 5.33 -20.58
C ASN A 164 -3.94 3.96 -20.87
N SER A 165 -2.63 3.90 -21.16
CA SER A 165 -1.93 2.64 -21.48
C SER A 165 -1.18 2.04 -20.29
N VAL A 166 -0.85 2.84 -19.26
CA VAL A 166 -0.08 2.36 -18.09
C VAL A 166 -0.93 2.24 -16.81
N LEU A 167 -2.01 3.03 -16.65
CA LEU A 167 -2.79 3.09 -15.40
C LEU A 167 -4.21 2.47 -15.46
N TYR A 168 -4.65 2.00 -16.62
CA TYR A 168 -5.86 1.19 -16.73
C TYR A 168 -5.56 -0.07 -17.56
N PRO A 169 -5.37 -1.26 -16.97
CA PRO A 169 -5.78 -2.45 -17.70
C PRO A 169 -7.28 -2.27 -17.93
N VAL A 170 -7.66 -1.95 -19.17
CA VAL A 170 -9.04 -2.02 -19.60
C VAL A 170 -9.45 -3.47 -19.39
N CYS A 171 -10.13 -3.78 -18.28
CA CYS A 171 -10.93 -4.99 -18.20
C CYS A 171 -11.89 -4.91 -19.39
N PRO A 172 -11.83 -5.84 -20.36
CA PRO A 172 -12.78 -5.79 -21.46
C PRO A 172 -14.18 -5.96 -20.88
N ARG A 173 -14.98 -4.88 -20.92
CA ARG A 173 -16.44 -5.00 -20.85
C ARG A 173 -16.83 -5.87 -22.03
N ASN A 174 -17.16 -7.13 -21.78
CA ASN A 174 -17.70 -8.03 -22.79
C ASN A 174 -19.10 -7.51 -23.19
N PRO A 175 -19.30 -6.97 -24.41
CA PRO A 175 -20.62 -6.63 -24.91
C PRO A 175 -21.12 -7.83 -25.71
N SER A 176 -21.33 -8.97 -25.05
CA SER A 176 -21.86 -10.18 -25.69
C SER A 176 -22.70 -11.01 -24.75
N VAL A 177 -23.59 -10.40 -23.95
CA VAL A 177 -24.75 -11.13 -23.42
C VAL A 177 -25.86 -11.00 -24.45
N GLY A 178 -25.70 -11.71 -25.56
CA GLY A 178 -26.76 -11.94 -26.53
C GLY A 178 -27.87 -12.73 -25.84
N CYS A 179 -29.05 -12.12 -25.74
CA CYS A 179 -30.29 -12.80 -25.37
C CYS A 179 -30.55 -13.93 -26.37
N ILE A 180 -30.24 -15.18 -26.02
CA ILE A 180 -30.65 -16.35 -26.80
C ILE A 180 -31.85 -17.00 -26.11
N ARG A 181 -33.03 -16.69 -26.66
CA ARG A 181 -34.22 -17.55 -26.57
C ARG A 181 -33.83 -18.96 -27.03
N ARG A 182 -33.95 -19.96 -26.16
CA ARG A 182 -34.10 -21.35 -26.59
C ARG A 182 -35.55 -21.78 -26.43
N ARG A 183 -36.32 -21.67 -27.53
CA ARG A 183 -37.46 -22.55 -27.80
C ARG A 183 -36.90 -23.94 -28.09
N GLY A 184 -37.44 -24.96 -27.42
CA GLY A 184 -36.81 -26.28 -27.31
C GLY A 184 -37.18 -27.31 -28.37
N ARG A 185 -36.84 -28.58 -28.06
CA ARG A 185 -37.56 -29.79 -28.46
C ARG A 185 -36.99 -31.02 -27.72
N ARG A 186 -37.82 -31.54 -26.82
CA ARG A 186 -38.36 -32.92 -26.70
C ARG A 186 -37.43 -34.14 -26.91
N SER A 187 -37.66 -35.11 -26.01
CA SER A 187 -37.53 -36.57 -26.13
C SER A 187 -36.15 -37.13 -25.79
N THR A 188 -35.99 -38.16 -24.94
CA THR A 188 -36.81 -39.38 -24.77
C THR A 188 -36.59 -40.08 -23.41
N TYR A 189 -37.56 -40.96 -23.04
CA TYR A 189 -37.56 -42.11 -22.09
C TYR A 189 -37.12 -41.86 -20.62
N GLY A 190 -37.82 -42.32 -19.57
CA GLY A 190 -38.98 -43.19 -19.45
C GLY A 190 -39.15 -43.63 -17.98
N ALA A 191 -40.37 -44.05 -17.65
CA ALA A 191 -40.76 -44.90 -16.52
C ALA A 191 -40.73 -44.34 -15.08
N GLY A 192 -41.94 -44.07 -14.57
CA GLY A 192 -42.48 -44.86 -13.46
C GLY A 192 -42.58 -44.20 -12.08
N GLY A 193 -43.80 -44.10 -11.56
CA GLY A 193 -44.04 -44.38 -10.13
C GLY A 193 -44.59 -43.23 -9.26
N ASN A 194 -45.93 -43.21 -9.15
CA ASN A 194 -46.76 -42.89 -7.98
C ASN A 194 -46.62 -41.59 -7.16
N SER A 195 -47.74 -40.89 -7.10
CA SER A 195 -48.22 -39.91 -6.12
C SER A 195 -48.46 -40.51 -4.70
N PRO A 196 -49.09 -39.75 -3.78
CA PRO A 196 -48.56 -38.78 -2.81
C PRO A 196 -48.71 -39.33 -1.36
N TRP A 197 -48.53 -38.52 -0.30
CA TRP A 197 -49.30 -38.51 0.98
C TRP A 197 -48.46 -37.97 2.16
N TYR A 198 -49.01 -36.91 2.77
CA TYR A 198 -49.15 -36.56 4.20
C TYR A 198 -47.96 -36.48 5.19
N SER A 199 -48.16 -35.49 6.09
CA SER A 199 -47.45 -35.11 7.32
C SER A 199 -47.03 -36.25 8.26
N THR A 200 -45.95 -36.03 9.02
CA THR A 200 -45.97 -35.83 10.50
C THR A 200 -44.57 -35.49 11.04
N ASP A 201 -44.61 -34.84 12.21
CA ASP A 201 -43.57 -34.47 13.19
C ASP A 201 -42.79 -33.16 13.00
#